data_AF-A0A0D6L4J3-F1
#
_entry.id   AF-A0A0D6L4J3-F1
#
_cell.length_a   1.000
_cell.length_b   1.000
_cell.length_c   1.000
_cell.angle_alpha   90.00
_cell.angle_beta   90.00
_cell.angle_gamma   90.00
#
_symmetry.space_group_name_H-M   'P 1'
#
loop_
_entity.id
_entity.type
_entity.pdbx_description
1 polymer ?
#
loop_
_entity_poly.entity_id
_entity_poly.type
_entity_poly.pdbx_seq_one_letter_code
_entity_poly.pdbx_strand_id
1 'polypeptide(L)'
;MFGARAAWYQKFLDWDKLTFGDMIDPRKGFIYQTGDVPRGGSRGFFDASAGIVGYNENFFFGVAVHHLNMPNESMIIGNSPLPMRFTGHAGAEIKLGGKSKYSNTTSIMPNVIYQYQNGFQELNVGTYVKYGIFTAGIWYRTSDAFITTIGINTGTFRIGYSYDVTVSQLNNGVSGGAHEVSLGLNLACKKKIPQFRTISCPSF
;
A
#
# COMPACT_ATOMS: atom_id res chain seq x y z
N MET A 1 -11.82 -12.03 10.43
CA MET A 1 -10.46 -11.96 11.00
C MET A 1 -10.20 -10.53 11.46
N PHE A 2 -9.63 -10.34 12.64
CA PHE A 2 -9.28 -9.03 13.17
C PHE A 2 -7.79 -8.75 12.96
N GLY A 3 -7.43 -7.50 12.71
CA GLY A 3 -6.07 -7.02 12.55
C GLY A 3 -5.82 -5.80 13.42
N ALA A 4 -4.65 -5.75 14.05
CA ALA A 4 -4.16 -4.57 14.74
C ALA A 4 -2.74 -4.28 14.25
N ARG A 5 -2.38 -3.01 14.15
CA ARG A 5 -1.04 -2.54 13.79
C ARG A 5 -0.62 -1.51 14.82
N ALA A 6 0.57 -1.71 15.36
CA ALA A 6 1.30 -0.74 16.15
C ALA A 6 2.58 -0.40 15.37
N ALA A 7 2.86 0.89 15.21
CA ALA A 7 4.06 1.36 14.53
C ALA A 7 4.72 2.48 15.36
N TRP A 8 6.05 2.49 15.36
CA TRP A 8 6.83 3.61 15.85
C TRP A 8 7.44 4.32 14.64
N TYR A 9 7.11 5.58 14.46
CA TYR A 9 7.70 6.42 13.43
C TYR A 9 8.74 7.32 14.05
N GLN A 10 9.89 7.40 13.40
CA GLN A 10 10.92 8.35 13.74
C GLN A 10 11.19 9.20 12.51
N LYS A 11 10.94 10.50 12.65
CA LYS A 11 11.30 11.50 11.66
C LYS A 11 12.53 12.27 12.16
N PHE A 12 13.38 12.66 11.22
CA PHE A 12 14.57 13.48 11.49
C PHE A 12 14.61 14.62 10.47
N LEU A 13 14.86 15.84 10.95
CA LEU A 13 15.00 17.04 10.13
C LEU A 13 16.44 17.53 10.25
N ASP A 14 17.15 17.49 9.13
CA ASP A 14 18.52 17.99 9.00
C ASP A 14 18.48 19.44 8.51
N TRP A 15 18.71 20.39 9.41
CA TRP A 15 18.62 21.82 9.12
C TRP A 15 19.69 22.31 8.15
N ASP A 16 20.85 21.66 8.10
CA ASP A 16 21.96 22.03 7.22
C ASP A 16 21.65 21.75 5.74
N LYS A 17 20.66 20.89 5.48
CA LYS A 17 20.19 20.53 4.13
C LYS A 17 18.92 21.29 3.71
N LEU A 18 18.37 22.12 4.58
CA LEU A 18 17.21 22.93 4.26
C LEU A 18 17.65 24.21 3.55
N THR A 19 16.99 24.50 2.44
CA THR A 19 17.13 25.78 1.73
C THR A 19 15.87 26.60 1.96
N PHE A 20 16.04 27.79 2.51
CA PHE A 20 14.93 28.68 2.83
C PHE A 20 14.76 29.77 1.78
N GLY A 21 13.55 30.32 1.65
CA GLY A 21 13.24 31.32 0.64
C GLY A 21 14.02 32.64 0.81
N ASP A 22 14.41 32.95 2.04
CA ASP A 22 15.26 34.11 2.40
C ASP A 22 16.72 33.93 1.97
N MET A 23 17.15 32.70 1.66
CA MET A 23 18.48 32.41 1.14
C MET A 23 18.61 32.75 -0.35
N ILE A 24 17.49 32.91 -1.07
CA ILE A 24 17.44 33.00 -2.54
C ILE A 24 17.45 34.44 -3.03
N ASP A 25 18.51 34.83 -3.74
CA ASP A 25 18.54 36.03 -4.56
C ASP A 25 17.92 35.76 -5.96
N PRO A 26 17.06 36.65 -6.48
CA PRO A 26 16.38 36.45 -7.78
C PRO A 26 17.31 36.30 -8.99
N ARG A 27 18.57 36.76 -8.89
CA ARG A 27 19.55 36.71 -9.99
C ARG A 27 20.73 35.79 -9.72
N LYS A 28 21.13 35.66 -8.44
CA LYS A 28 22.35 34.94 -8.04
C LYS A 28 22.10 33.63 -7.31
N GLY A 29 20.85 33.27 -7.02
CA GLY A 29 20.51 32.03 -6.32
C GLY A 29 20.82 32.09 -4.82
N PHE A 30 21.22 30.96 -4.22
CA PHE A 30 21.41 30.81 -2.76
C PHE A 30 22.67 31.52 -2.25
N ILE A 31 22.62 32.84 -2.07
CA ILE A 31 23.76 33.63 -1.59
C ILE A 31 23.60 34.18 -0.18
N TYR A 32 22.38 34.17 0.37
CA TYR A 32 22.10 34.67 1.71
C TYR A 32 22.10 33.54 2.74
N GLN A 33 22.50 33.87 3.97
CA GLN A 33 22.29 32.99 5.12
C GLN A 33 20.83 33.12 5.58
N THR A 34 20.24 32.00 6.00
CA THR A 34 18.87 32.05 6.52
C THR A 34 18.82 32.77 7.87
N GLY A 35 17.80 33.60 8.06
CA GLY A 35 17.43 34.19 9.34
C GLY A 35 16.55 33.26 10.19
N ASP A 36 16.16 32.10 9.68
CA ASP A 36 15.37 31.14 10.43
C ASP A 36 16.21 30.45 11.51
N VAL A 37 15.67 30.40 12.73
CA VAL A 37 16.31 29.72 13.85
C VAL A 37 15.97 28.24 13.78
N PRO A 38 16.96 27.33 13.84
CA PRO A 38 16.71 25.89 13.90
C PRO A 38 15.74 25.54 15.03
N ARG A 39 14.58 24.98 14.67
CA ARG A 39 13.52 24.60 15.61
C ARG A 39 13.14 23.14 15.39
N GLY A 40 13.52 22.28 16.34
CA GLY A 40 13.23 20.85 16.26
C GLY A 40 14.45 20.01 15.90
N GLY A 41 14.24 18.80 15.40
CA GLY A 41 15.31 17.84 15.13
C GLY A 41 14.75 16.44 14.86
N SER A 42 14.73 15.58 15.88
CA SER A 42 14.10 14.25 15.77
C SER A 42 12.77 14.21 16.50
N ARG A 43 11.74 13.65 15.84
CA ARG A 43 10.42 13.39 16.42
C ARG A 43 10.08 11.92 16.29
N GLY A 44 9.96 11.25 17.43
CA GLY A 44 9.38 9.91 17.53
C GLY A 44 7.90 10.01 17.88
N PHE A 45 7.05 9.25 17.19
CA PHE A 45 5.65 9.10 17.57
C PHE A 45 5.16 7.67 17.37
N PHE A 46 4.27 7.27 18.27
CA PHE A 46 3.58 6.00 18.21
C PHE A 46 2.31 6.14 17.35
N ASP A 47 1.99 5.12 16.57
CA ASP A 47 0.80 5.07 15.72
C ASP A 47 0.08 3.73 15.90
N ALA A 48 -1.22 3.82 16.15
CA ALA A 48 -2.10 2.68 16.30
C ALA A 48 -3.12 2.64 15.15
N SER A 49 -3.29 1.46 14.56
CA SER A 49 -4.32 1.19 13.55
C SER A 49 -5.02 -0.13 13.85
N ALA A 50 -6.29 -0.24 13.47
CA ALA A 50 -7.07 -1.47 13.60
C ALA A 50 -7.88 -1.73 12.32
N GLY A 51 -8.20 -2.99 12.06
CA GLY A 51 -9.00 -3.37 10.91
C GLY A 51 -9.66 -4.73 11.06
N ILE A 52 -10.65 -4.97 10.22
CA ILE A 52 -11.41 -6.20 10.17
C ILE A 52 -11.49 -6.62 8.71
N VAL A 53 -11.26 -7.90 8.45
CA VAL A 53 -11.46 -8.50 7.13
C VAL A 53 -12.37 -9.73 7.26
N GLY A 54 -13.41 -9.76 6.42
CA GLY A 54 -14.25 -10.92 6.16
C GLY A 54 -13.89 -11.51 4.81
N TYR A 55 -13.78 -12.84 4.73
CA TYR A 55 -13.52 -13.53 3.48
C TYR A 55 -14.34 -14.83 3.41
N ASN A 56 -14.67 -15.19 2.19
CA ASN A 56 -15.26 -16.46 1.80
C ASN A 56 -14.48 -17.02 0.61
N GLU A 57 -14.86 -18.18 0.08
CA GLU A 57 -14.16 -18.83 -1.05
C GLU A 57 -14.08 -17.95 -2.32
N ASN A 58 -15.02 -17.04 -2.51
CA ASN A 58 -15.16 -16.23 -3.72
C ASN A 58 -15.16 -14.73 -3.48
N PHE A 59 -15.26 -14.25 -2.24
CA PHE A 59 -15.31 -12.82 -1.97
C PHE A 59 -14.57 -12.45 -0.69
N PHE A 60 -14.04 -11.24 -0.64
CA PHE A 60 -13.47 -10.66 0.57
C PHE A 60 -13.88 -9.20 0.69
N PHE A 61 -13.98 -8.73 1.91
CA PHE A 61 -14.25 -7.34 2.23
C PHE A 61 -13.58 -6.98 3.55
N GLY A 62 -13.23 -5.73 3.73
CA GLY A 62 -12.59 -5.29 4.95
C GLY A 62 -12.65 -3.79 5.12
N VAL A 63 -12.50 -3.37 6.37
CA VAL A 63 -12.39 -1.98 6.76
C VAL A 63 -11.19 -1.84 7.70
N ALA A 64 -10.44 -0.76 7.53
CA ALA A 64 -9.30 -0.43 8.37
C ALA A 64 -9.37 1.06 8.74
N VAL A 65 -9.03 1.36 9.99
CA VAL A 65 -8.87 2.71 10.51
C VAL A 65 -7.41 2.85 10.94
N HIS A 66 -6.74 3.81 10.33
CA HIS A 66 -5.37 4.18 10.63
C HIS A 66 -5.32 5.45 11.47
N HIS A 67 -4.23 5.63 12.21
CA HIS A 67 -3.97 6.82 13.02
C HIS A 67 -5.04 7.07 14.08
N LEU A 68 -5.52 6.00 14.73
CA LEU A 68 -6.55 6.05 15.77
C LEU A 68 -6.20 7.00 16.92
N ASN A 69 -4.91 7.10 17.22
CA ASN A 69 -4.37 7.96 18.28
C ASN A 69 -3.96 9.36 17.79
N MET A 70 -4.26 9.70 16.53
CA MET A 70 -3.95 10.98 15.87
C MET A 70 -2.62 11.60 16.31
N PRO A 71 -1.49 10.89 16.09
CA PRO A 71 -0.23 11.30 16.67
C PRO A 71 0.23 12.65 16.10
N ASN A 72 0.80 13.50 16.96
CA ASN A 72 1.40 14.75 16.51
C ASN A 72 2.73 14.48 15.81
N GLU A 73 2.73 14.67 14.49
CA GLU A 73 3.86 14.44 13.60
C GLU A 73 4.74 15.69 13.37
N SER A 74 4.47 16.78 14.07
CA SER A 74 5.19 18.04 13.90
C SER A 74 6.69 17.88 14.19
N MET A 75 7.51 18.29 13.22
CA MET A 75 8.98 18.28 13.28
C MET A 75 9.57 19.51 13.95
N ILE A 76 8.77 20.57 14.03
CA ILE A 76 9.08 21.89 14.56
C ILE A 76 8.20 22.07 15.82
N ILE A 77 8.46 23.09 16.64
CA ILE A 77 7.56 23.48 17.73
C ILE A 77 6.18 23.82 17.13
N GLY A 78 5.24 22.88 17.18
CA GLY A 78 3.93 23.01 16.56
C GLY A 78 3.01 21.81 16.84
N ASN A 79 1.74 21.97 16.44
CA ASN A 79 0.75 20.90 16.50
C ASN A 79 0.30 20.54 15.09
N SER A 80 0.70 19.34 14.64
CA SER A 80 0.27 18.76 13.36
C SER A 80 -0.22 17.35 13.64
N PRO A 81 -1.49 17.20 14.07
CA PRO A 81 -2.06 15.89 14.35
C PRO A 81 -2.27 15.15 13.03
N LEU A 82 -1.74 13.93 12.93
CA LEU A 82 -1.97 13.07 11.78
C LEU A 82 -3.43 12.59 11.79
N PRO A 83 -4.27 13.01 10.84
CA PRO A 83 -5.69 12.72 10.88
C PRO A 83 -5.97 11.24 10.64
N MET A 84 -7.04 10.73 11.26
CA MET A 84 -7.49 9.36 11.04
C MET A 84 -7.75 9.10 9.55
N ARG A 85 -7.25 7.96 9.06
CA ARG A 85 -7.52 7.50 7.69
C ARG A 85 -8.39 6.26 7.71
N PHE A 86 -9.54 6.36 7.06
CA PHE A 86 -10.46 5.25 6.86
C PHE A 86 -10.15 4.59 5.52
N THR A 87 -10.15 3.26 5.49
CA THR A 87 -9.94 2.49 4.27
C THR A 87 -10.92 1.34 4.24
N GLY A 88 -11.84 1.36 3.28
CA GLY A 88 -12.69 0.22 2.94
C GLY A 88 -12.15 -0.48 1.71
N HIS A 89 -12.21 -1.80 1.67
CA HIS A 89 -11.85 -2.57 0.48
C HIS A 89 -12.78 -3.77 0.33
N ALA A 90 -13.06 -4.15 -0.90
CA ALA A 90 -13.79 -5.36 -1.23
C ALA A 90 -13.33 -5.91 -2.57
N GLY A 91 -13.44 -7.22 -2.74
CA GLY A 91 -13.09 -7.87 -3.97
C GLY A 91 -13.69 -9.27 -4.05
N ALA A 92 -13.67 -9.83 -5.25
CA ALA A 92 -14.11 -11.19 -5.49
C ALA A 92 -13.10 -11.95 -6.33
N GLU A 93 -13.11 -13.28 -6.24
CA GLU A 93 -12.44 -14.17 -7.19
C GLU A 93 -13.51 -15.07 -7.84
N ILE A 94 -13.78 -14.80 -9.10
CA ILE A 94 -14.73 -15.53 -9.92
C ILE A 94 -13.93 -16.42 -10.86
N LYS A 95 -13.93 -17.72 -10.60
CA LYS A 95 -13.29 -18.71 -11.48
C LYS A 95 -14.15 -18.89 -12.74
N LEU A 96 -13.59 -18.56 -13.89
CA LEU A 96 -14.16 -18.81 -15.19
C LEU A 96 -13.67 -20.15 -15.72
N GLY A 97 -14.50 -21.18 -15.58
CA GLY A 97 -14.23 -22.51 -16.14
C GLY A 97 -14.34 -23.61 -15.08
N GLY A 98 -15.31 -24.50 -15.28
CA GLY A 98 -15.47 -25.74 -14.52
C GLY A 98 -15.98 -26.83 -15.45
N LYS A 99 -15.32 -28.00 -15.43
CA LYS A 99 -15.66 -29.27 -16.12
C LYS A 99 -15.02 -29.59 -17.49
N SER A 100 -13.86 -29.05 -17.85
CA SER A 100 -13.07 -29.64 -18.96
C SER A 100 -11.77 -30.23 -18.45
N LYS A 101 -11.42 -31.41 -19.00
CA LYS A 101 -10.24 -32.24 -18.67
C LYS A 101 -8.90 -31.55 -18.94
N TYR A 102 -8.93 -30.35 -19.54
CA TYR A 102 -7.76 -29.50 -19.81
C TYR A 102 -7.73 -28.32 -18.82
N SER A 103 -6.77 -28.38 -17.92
CA SER A 103 -6.55 -27.55 -16.73
C SER A 103 -6.10 -26.11 -17.04
N ASN A 104 -6.98 -25.26 -17.56
CA ASN A 104 -6.77 -23.81 -17.51
C ASN A 104 -7.86 -23.14 -16.68
N THR A 105 -7.57 -22.92 -15.40
CA THR A 105 -8.44 -22.17 -14.48
C THR A 105 -8.22 -20.68 -14.72
N THR A 106 -9.02 -20.09 -15.60
CA THR A 106 -9.09 -18.62 -15.72
C THR A 106 -9.85 -18.09 -14.49
N SER A 107 -9.40 -16.99 -13.89
CA SER A 107 -10.21 -16.28 -12.89
C SER A 107 -10.23 -14.78 -13.15
N ILE A 108 -11.36 -14.16 -12.87
CA ILE A 108 -11.53 -12.71 -12.86
C ILE A 108 -11.66 -12.26 -11.41
N MET A 109 -10.97 -11.18 -11.08
CA MET A 109 -10.87 -10.66 -9.74
C MET A 109 -11.20 -9.17 -9.71
N PRO A 110 -12.49 -8.78 -9.67
CA PRO A 110 -12.87 -7.39 -9.47
C PRO A 110 -12.54 -6.96 -8.04
N ASN A 111 -12.05 -5.74 -7.88
CA ASN A 111 -11.62 -5.16 -6.61
C ASN A 111 -12.00 -3.67 -6.54
N VAL A 112 -12.32 -3.21 -5.35
CA VAL A 112 -12.57 -1.81 -5.04
C VAL A 112 -11.92 -1.46 -3.71
N ILE A 113 -11.29 -0.29 -3.65
CA ILE A 113 -10.69 0.28 -2.46
C ILE A 113 -11.14 1.72 -2.36
N TYR A 114 -11.70 2.10 -1.22
CA TYR A 114 -12.11 3.47 -0.90
C TYR A 114 -11.31 3.97 0.29
N GLN A 115 -10.71 5.14 0.16
CA GLN A 115 -9.90 5.76 1.19
C GLN A 115 -10.41 7.17 1.48
N TYR A 116 -10.46 7.51 2.76
CA TYR A 116 -10.81 8.84 3.22
C TYR A 116 -9.84 9.31 4.31
N GLN A 117 -9.27 10.49 4.12
CA GLN A 117 -8.40 11.14 5.09
C GLN A 117 -8.54 12.66 5.00
N ASN A 118 -8.96 13.31 6.08
CA ASN A 118 -8.96 14.77 6.22
C ASN A 118 -9.58 15.54 5.04
N GLY A 119 -10.76 15.11 4.57
CA GLY A 119 -11.45 15.73 3.43
C GLY A 119 -11.04 15.19 2.05
N PHE A 120 -9.92 14.49 1.94
CA PHE A 120 -9.50 13.82 0.70
C PHE A 120 -10.15 12.45 0.60
N GLN A 121 -10.82 12.20 -0.53
CA GLN A 121 -11.46 10.94 -0.87
C GLN A 121 -10.78 10.35 -2.11
N GLU A 122 -10.39 9.09 -2.03
CA GLU A 122 -9.80 8.36 -3.15
C GLU A 122 -10.58 7.06 -3.35
N LEU A 123 -11.10 6.87 -4.57
CA LEU A 123 -11.77 5.65 -4.97
C LEU A 123 -10.93 4.97 -6.04
N ASN A 124 -10.51 3.75 -5.75
CA ASN A 124 -9.77 2.87 -6.63
C ASN A 124 -10.65 1.69 -7.02
N VAL A 125 -10.94 1.54 -8.31
CA VAL A 125 -11.70 0.40 -8.84
C VAL A 125 -10.82 -0.32 -9.84
N GLY A 126 -10.67 -1.63 -9.71
CA GLY A 126 -9.86 -2.39 -10.63
C GLY A 126 -10.33 -3.82 -10.79
N THR A 127 -9.75 -4.49 -11.77
CA THR A 127 -9.97 -5.90 -11.99
C THR A 127 -8.68 -6.56 -12.44
N TYR A 128 -8.47 -7.79 -12.00
CA TYR A 128 -7.42 -8.65 -12.53
C TYR A 128 -8.04 -9.84 -13.26
N VAL A 129 -7.35 -10.28 -14.30
CA VAL A 129 -7.62 -11.54 -14.99
C VAL A 129 -6.38 -12.41 -14.82
N LYS A 130 -6.57 -13.59 -14.25
CA LYS A 130 -5.54 -14.60 -14.11
C LYS A 130 -5.77 -15.70 -15.12
N TYR A 131 -4.74 -16.03 -15.87
CA TYR A 131 -4.73 -17.13 -16.83
C TYR A 131 -3.48 -17.98 -16.66
N GLY A 132 -3.61 -19.11 -15.97
CA GLY A 132 -2.47 -19.97 -15.62
C GLY A 132 -1.44 -19.21 -14.77
N ILE A 133 -0.25 -19.01 -15.34
CA ILE A 133 0.84 -18.24 -14.72
C ILE A 133 0.78 -16.74 -15.02
N PHE A 134 -0.03 -16.31 -16.00
CA PHE A 134 -0.12 -14.91 -16.39
C PHE A 134 -1.20 -14.20 -15.59
N THR A 135 -0.99 -12.93 -15.29
CA THR A 135 -1.96 -12.05 -14.67
C THR A 135 -1.94 -10.71 -15.41
N ALA A 136 -3.10 -10.21 -15.78
CA ALA A 136 -3.26 -8.87 -16.32
C ALA A 136 -4.27 -8.13 -15.46
N GLY A 137 -4.14 -6.82 -15.32
CA GLY A 137 -5.02 -6.01 -14.51
C GLY A 137 -5.17 -4.61 -15.05
N ILE A 138 -6.31 -4.02 -14.73
CA ILE A 138 -6.59 -2.61 -14.96
C ILE A 138 -7.14 -2.02 -13.67
N TRP A 139 -6.72 -0.80 -13.37
CA TRP A 139 -7.19 -0.04 -12.23
C TRP A 139 -7.47 1.38 -12.65
N TYR A 140 -8.48 1.94 -12.02
CA TYR A 140 -8.90 3.31 -12.19
C TYR A 140 -8.95 3.97 -10.81
N ARG A 141 -8.08 4.95 -10.61
CA ARG A 141 -8.03 5.79 -9.42
C ARG A 141 -8.68 7.12 -9.76
N THR A 142 -9.86 7.37 -9.18
CA THR A 142 -10.64 8.58 -9.44
C THR A 142 -9.79 9.83 -9.24
N SER A 143 -9.79 10.70 -10.25
CA SER A 143 -9.10 12.00 -10.26
C SER A 143 -7.56 11.96 -10.24
N ASP A 144 -6.95 10.78 -10.40
CA ASP A 144 -5.49 10.63 -10.40
C ASP A 144 -4.98 9.92 -11.65
N ALA A 145 -5.24 8.61 -11.79
CA ALA A 145 -4.58 7.78 -12.81
C ALA A 145 -5.38 6.54 -13.24
N PHE A 146 -5.14 6.11 -14.48
CA PHE A 146 -5.51 4.81 -15.01
C PHE A 146 -4.26 3.93 -15.07
N ILE A 147 -4.30 2.79 -14.39
CA ILE A 147 -3.15 1.92 -14.19
C ILE A 147 -3.39 0.61 -14.92
N THR A 148 -2.44 0.19 -15.73
CA THR A 148 -2.44 -1.12 -16.37
C THR A 148 -1.32 -1.97 -15.79
N THR A 149 -1.59 -3.24 -15.55
CA THR A 149 -0.61 -4.16 -14.94
C THR A 149 -0.57 -5.45 -15.73
N ILE A 150 0.63 -5.96 -15.98
CA ILE A 150 0.85 -7.31 -16.46
C ILE A 150 1.86 -8.01 -15.55
N GLY A 151 1.73 -9.31 -15.38
CA GLY A 151 2.60 -10.04 -14.49
C GLY A 151 2.60 -11.53 -14.72
N ILE A 152 3.63 -12.18 -14.19
CA ILE A 152 3.84 -13.61 -14.24
C ILE A 152 3.99 -14.10 -12.80
N ASN A 153 3.27 -15.16 -12.46
CA ASN A 153 3.26 -15.79 -11.15
C ASN A 153 3.47 -17.29 -11.32
N THR A 154 4.70 -17.74 -11.07
CA THR A 154 5.12 -19.14 -11.18
C THR A 154 5.00 -19.89 -9.85
N GLY A 155 4.35 -19.28 -8.85
CA GLY A 155 4.24 -19.83 -7.49
C GLY A 155 5.49 -19.63 -6.64
N THR A 156 6.70 -19.70 -7.22
CA THR A 156 7.98 -19.44 -6.52
C THR A 156 8.40 -17.98 -6.60
N PHE A 157 8.25 -17.36 -7.77
CA PHE A 157 8.50 -15.94 -7.97
C PHE A 157 7.32 -15.29 -8.69
N ARG A 158 7.20 -13.99 -8.49
CA ARG A 158 6.18 -13.13 -9.09
C ARG A 158 6.88 -11.91 -9.66
N ILE A 159 6.65 -11.62 -10.93
CA ILE A 159 7.14 -10.41 -11.57
C ILE A 159 5.91 -9.67 -12.08
N GLY A 160 5.81 -8.39 -11.76
CA GLY A 160 4.76 -7.51 -12.26
C GLY A 160 5.37 -6.26 -12.85
N TYR A 161 4.77 -5.78 -13.93
CA TYR A 161 5.03 -4.48 -14.51
C TYR A 161 3.72 -3.70 -14.55
N SER A 162 3.73 -2.49 -14.02
CA SER A 162 2.61 -1.55 -14.09
C SER A 162 2.99 -0.27 -14.79
N TYR A 163 2.01 0.30 -15.48
CA TYR A 163 2.12 1.59 -16.12
C TYR A 163 0.93 2.45 -15.72
N ASP A 164 1.25 3.56 -15.06
CA ASP A 164 0.30 4.47 -14.44
C ASP A 164 0.15 5.68 -15.36
N VAL A 165 -0.97 5.75 -16.07
CA VAL A 165 -1.32 6.89 -16.92
C VAL A 165 -2.07 7.90 -16.06
N THR A 166 -1.40 8.97 -15.66
CA THR A 166 -2.03 10.07 -14.92
C THR A 166 -3.09 10.77 -15.79
N VAL A 167 -4.33 10.83 -15.29
CA VAL A 167 -5.49 11.46 -15.94
C VAL A 167 -5.87 12.79 -15.24
N SER A 168 -5.22 13.12 -14.13
CA SER A 168 -5.54 14.34 -13.35
C SER A 168 -5.37 15.64 -14.15
N GLN A 169 -6.30 16.59 -13.95
CA GLN A 169 -6.29 17.92 -14.60
C GLN A 169 -5.09 18.79 -14.21
N LEU A 170 -4.42 18.49 -13.09
CA LEU A 170 -3.21 19.19 -12.67
C LEU A 170 -2.00 18.85 -13.55
N ASN A 171 -2.08 17.74 -14.28
CA ASN A 171 -1.04 17.30 -15.18
C ASN A 171 -1.37 17.73 -16.61
N ASN A 172 -0.97 18.96 -16.97
CA ASN A 172 -0.97 19.51 -18.34
C ASN A 172 0.01 18.74 -19.27
N GLY A 173 -0.07 17.41 -19.35
CA GLY A 173 0.73 16.59 -20.27
C GLY A 173 2.23 16.51 -19.95
N VAL A 174 2.68 16.82 -18.72
CA VAL A 174 4.10 16.86 -18.36
C VAL A 174 4.59 15.54 -17.76
N SER A 175 3.79 14.89 -16.91
CA SER A 175 4.07 13.54 -16.42
C SER A 175 3.53 12.54 -17.43
N GLY A 176 4.40 11.99 -18.28
CA GLY A 176 4.09 10.95 -19.27
C GLY A 176 3.76 9.57 -18.68
N GLY A 177 3.24 9.53 -17.46
CA GLY A 177 2.98 8.35 -16.67
C GLY A 177 4.18 7.88 -15.84
N ALA A 178 3.95 6.84 -15.04
CA ALA A 178 4.97 6.19 -14.23
C ALA A 178 5.08 4.70 -14.58
N HIS A 179 6.32 4.21 -14.69
CA HIS A 179 6.63 2.81 -14.93
C HIS A 179 7.09 2.17 -13.63
N GLU A 180 6.42 1.11 -13.21
CA GLU A 180 6.78 0.37 -11.99
C GLU A 180 7.06 -1.10 -12.31
N VAL A 181 8.12 -1.63 -11.71
CA VAL A 181 8.48 -3.05 -11.79
C VAL A 181 8.49 -3.61 -10.38
N SER A 182 7.76 -4.69 -10.17
CA SER A 182 7.64 -5.40 -8.90
C SER A 182 8.19 -6.82 -9.02
N LEU A 183 8.94 -7.24 -7.99
CA LEU A 183 9.45 -8.59 -7.84
C LEU A 183 9.04 -9.13 -6.47
N GLY A 184 8.40 -10.30 -6.45
CA GLY A 184 8.05 -11.04 -5.26
C GLY A 184 8.67 -12.43 -5.27
N LEU A 185 9.25 -12.84 -4.14
CA LEU A 185 9.84 -14.17 -3.96
C LEU A 185 9.07 -14.91 -2.87
N ASN A 186 8.45 -16.04 -3.22
CA ASN A 186 7.83 -16.94 -2.26
C ASN A 186 8.89 -17.93 -1.78
N LEU A 187 9.49 -17.63 -0.63
CA LEU A 187 10.43 -18.53 0.02
C LEU A 187 9.63 -19.69 0.62
N ALA A 188 9.90 -20.90 0.14
CA ALA A 188 9.26 -22.11 0.65
C ALA A 188 9.58 -22.25 2.15
N CYS A 189 8.55 -22.11 2.99
CA CYS A 189 8.70 -22.39 4.41
C CYS A 189 8.91 -23.89 4.59
N LYS A 190 9.87 -24.29 5.44
CA LYS A 190 10.00 -25.69 5.87
C LYS A 190 8.66 -26.13 6.47
N LYS A 191 7.98 -27.09 5.86
CA LYS A 191 6.75 -27.68 6.42
C LYS A 191 7.08 -28.19 7.83
N LYS A 192 6.29 -27.80 8.84
CA LYS A 192 6.40 -28.40 10.17
C LYS A 192 6.18 -29.91 10.02
N ILE A 193 7.14 -30.69 10.50
CA ILE A 193 7.01 -32.15 10.59
C ILE A 193 5.83 -32.41 11.54
N PRO A 194 4.82 -33.21 11.15
CA PRO A 194 3.72 -33.54 12.05
C PRO A 194 4.31 -34.24 13.28
N GLN A 195 4.20 -33.61 14.46
CA GLN A 195 4.50 -34.26 15.72
C GLN A 195 3.32 -35.15 16.09
N PHE A 196 3.48 -36.45 15.91
CA PHE A 196 2.59 -37.42 16.51
C PHE A 196 2.86 -37.44 18.03
N ARG A 197 1.88 -37.06 18.84
CA ARG A 197 1.94 -37.31 20.28
C ARG A 197 1.83 -38.83 20.49
N THR A 198 2.90 -39.45 20.98
CA THR A 198 2.85 -40.83 21.44
C THR A 198 1.89 -40.90 22.61
N ILE A 199 0.85 -41.73 22.50
CA ILE A 199 -0.01 -42.07 23.63
C ILE A 199 0.87 -42.82 24.63
N SER A 200 1.09 -42.24 25.81
CA SER A 200 1.79 -42.92 26.89
C SER A 200 0.92 -44.08 27.37
N CYS A 201 1.33 -45.32 27.09
CA CYS A 201 0.67 -46.49 27.69
C CYS A 201 0.83 -46.43 29.22
N PRO A 202 -0.23 -46.65 30.00
CA PRO A 202 -0.11 -46.78 31.44
C PRO A 202 0.73 -48.03 31.75
N SER A 203 1.80 -47.85 32.53
CA SER A 203 2.51 -48.97 33.16
C SER A 203 1.65 -49.49 34.32
N PHE A 204 1.35 -50.78 34.30
CA PHE A 204 0.77 -51.51 35.43
C PHE A 204 1.70 -51.48 36.65
#